data_AF-A0A8T0DPE1-F1
#
_entry.id   AF-A0A8T0DPE1-F1
#
_cell.length_a   1.000
_cell.length_b   1.000
_cell.length_c   1.000
_cell.angle_alpha   90.00
_cell.angle_beta   90.00
_cell.angle_gamma   90.00
#
_symmetry.space_group_name_H-M   'P 1'
#
loop_
_entity.id
_entity.type
_entity.pdbx_description
1 polymer ?
#
loop_
_entity_poly.entity_id
_entity_poly.type
_entity_poly.pdbx_seq_one_letter_code
_entity_poly.pdbx_strand_id
1 'polypeptide(L)' 'MNDGTVLILHATVSDDLLSKPIIIPVQLIRTSQTGSASAVHATLFHPRQPHVYTGGADGSVRQFVAWR' A
#
# COMPACT_ATOMS: atom_id res chain seq x y z
N MET A 1 12.06 -14.06 1.32
CA MET A 1 12.27 -13.16 0.17
C MET A 1 11.01 -12.31 0.04
N ASN A 2 11.13 -10.98 0.06
CA ASN A 2 9.98 -10.10 -0.17
C ASN A 2 9.64 -10.10 -1.67
N ASP A 3 8.37 -10.22 -2.02
CA ASP A 3 7.89 -10.30 -3.40
C ASP A 3 7.71 -8.93 -4.08
N GLY A 4 7.90 -7.84 -3.33
CA GLY A 4 7.77 -6.47 -3.84
C GLY A 4 6.32 -6.04 -4.07
N THR A 5 5.37 -6.66 -3.37
CA THR A 5 3.94 -6.35 -3.47
C THR A 5 3.47 -5.50 -2.29
N VAL A 6 2.53 -4.57 -2.55
CA VAL A 6 1.88 -3.73 -1.54
C VAL A 6 0.36 -3.97 -1.62
N LEU A 7 -0.25 -4.38 -0.51
CA LEU A 7 -1.69 -4.56 -0.39
C LEU A 7 -2.33 -3.34 0.27
N ILE A 8 -3.28 -2.72 -0.41
CA ILE A 8 -4.09 -1.62 0.10
C ILE A 8 -5.38 -2.19 0.69
N LEU A 9 -5.65 -1.85 1.94
CA LEU A 9 -6.84 -2.23 2.69
C LEU A 9 -7.62 -0.98 3.09
N HIS A 10 -8.94 -1.07 3.05
CA HIS A 10 -9.84 -0.13 3.69
C HIS A 10 -10.25 -0.69 5.04
N ALA A 11 -10.09 0.10 6.11
CA ALA A 11 -10.49 -0.29 7.45
C ALA A 11 -11.48 0.72 8.02
N THR A 12 -12.61 0.22 8.53
CA THR A 12 -13.59 1.02 9.26
C THR A 12 -13.50 0.67 10.73
N VAL A 13 -13.22 1.67 11.57
CA VAL A 13 -13.28 1.58 13.02
C VAL A 13 -14.45 2.45 13.48
N SER A 14 -15.23 1.94 14.41
CA SER A 14 -16.40 2.63 14.98
C SER A 14 -16.12 2.99 16.44
N ASP A 15 -16.73 4.07 16.92
CA ASP A 15 -16.58 4.56 18.29
C ASP A 15 -17.26 3.66 19.33
N ASP A 16 -18.19 2.80 18.90
CA ASP A 16 -18.73 1.75 19.75
C ASP A 16 -17.65 0.70 20.04
N LEU A 17 -17.18 0.63 21.28
CA LEU A 17 -16.12 -0.29 21.74
C LEU A 17 -16.47 -1.78 21.55
N LEU A 18 -17.76 -2.13 21.42
CA LEU A 18 -18.19 -3.50 21.18
C LEU A 18 -18.27 -3.83 19.67
N SER A 19 -18.21 -2.81 18.81
CA SER A 19 -18.21 -3.00 17.37
C SER A 19 -16.85 -3.54 16.91
N LYS A 20 -16.91 -4.57 16.05
CA LYS A 20 -15.69 -5.14 15.46
C LYS A 20 -15.20 -4.24 14.32
N PRO A 21 -13.88 -3.99 14.19
CA PRO A 21 -13.35 -3.29 13.03
C PRO A 21 -13.58 -4.12 11.77
N ILE A 22 -13.93 -3.44 10.68
CA ILE A 22 -14.13 -4.05 9.36
C ILE A 22 -12.88 -3.80 8.52
N ILE A 23 -12.32 -4.83 7.91
CA ILE A 23 -11.11 -4.75 7.07
C ILE A 23 -11.44 -5.34 5.70
N ILE A 24 -11.24 -4.56 4.64
CA ILE A 24 -11.62 -4.90 3.27
C ILE A 24 -10.41 -4.72 2.34
N PRO A 25 -10.00 -5.76 1.59
CA PRO A 25 -9.00 -5.59 0.53
C PRO A 25 -9.50 -4.68 -0.59
N VAL A 26 -8.68 -3.71 -0.99
CA VAL A 26 -9.01 -2.74 -2.04
C VAL A 26 -8.18 -2.98 -3.30
N GLN A 27 -6.86 -3.06 -3.14
CA GLN A 27 -5.97 -3.13 -4.30
C GLN A 27 -4.66 -3.84 -3.98
N LEU A 28 -4.18 -4.65 -4.93
CA LEU A 28 -2.85 -5.26 -4.88
C LEU A 28 -1.94 -4.55 -5.88
N ILE A 29 -0.85 -3.94 -5.41
CA ILE A 29 0.10 -3.18 -6.22
C ILE A 29 1.42 -3.96 -6.30
N ARG A 30 1.83 -4.34 -7.51
CA ARG A 30 3.16 -4.91 -7.76
C ARG A 30 4.12 -3.77 -8.07
N THR A 31 5.11 -3.56 -7.20
CA THR A 31 5.97 -2.38 -7.31
C THR A 31 7.09 -2.55 -8.34
N SER A 32 7.53 -3.77 -8.64
CA SER A 32 8.57 -4.03 -9.65
C SER A 32 8.03 -4.08 -11.07
N GLN A 33 8.76 -3.47 -12.02
CA GLN A 33 8.42 -3.46 -13.45
C GLN A 33 9.19 -4.51 -14.27
N THR A 34 10.34 -5.02 -13.80
CA THR A 34 11.31 -5.74 -14.64
C THR A 34 11.63 -7.16 -14.15
N GLY A 35 10.65 -7.84 -13.55
CA GLY A 35 10.73 -9.29 -13.27
C GLY A 35 11.60 -9.69 -12.08
N SER A 36 12.39 -8.78 -11.51
CA SER A 36 13.06 -8.99 -10.21
C SER A 36 12.21 -8.41 -9.08
N ALA A 37 11.84 -9.22 -8.09
CA ALA A 37 11.15 -8.75 -6.90
C ALA A 37 12.06 -7.79 -6.12
N SER A 38 11.81 -6.48 -6.22
CA SER A 38 12.46 -5.47 -5.38
C SER A 38 11.67 -5.37 -4.09
N ALA A 39 12.31 -5.65 -2.96
CA ALA A 39 11.65 -5.54 -1.66
C ALA A 39 11.24 -4.09 -1.41
N VAL A 40 10.02 -3.90 -0.89
CA VAL A 40 9.56 -2.60 -0.41
C VAL A 40 9.99 -2.45 1.05
N HIS A 41 10.69 -1.37 1.35
CA HIS A 41 11.20 -1.09 2.70
C HIS A 41 10.40 -0.01 3.43
N ALA A 42 9.74 0.89 2.69
CA ALA A 42 8.95 1.97 3.26
C ALA A 42 7.69 2.22 2.44
N THR A 43 6.58 2.53 3.11
CA THR A 43 5.30 2.91 2.48
C THR A 43 4.67 4.06 3.26
N LEU A 44 4.12 5.05 2.54
CA LEU A 44 3.46 6.21 3.13
C LEU A 44 2.25 6.62 2.29
N PHE A 45 1.15 6.99 2.95
CA PHE A 45 0.00 7.63 2.30
C PHE A 45 0.22 9.13 2.17
N HIS A 46 -0.25 9.70 1.06
CA HIS A 46 -0.36 11.16 0.97
C HIS A 46 -1.43 11.66 1.95
N PRO A 47 -1.19 12.75 2.71
CA PRO A 47 -2.07 13.17 3.80
C PRO A 47 -3.46 13.65 3.37
N ARG A 48 -3.65 13.99 2.08
CA ARG A 48 -4.90 14.59 1.55
C ARG A 48 -5.45 13.95 0.30
N GLN A 49 -4.66 13.10 -0.36
CA GLN A 49 -5.03 12.51 -1.65
C GLN A 49 -4.90 11.00 -1.52
N PRO A 50 -5.71 10.24 -2.26
CA PRO A 50 -5.68 8.79 -2.19
C PRO A 50 -4.48 8.22 -2.98
N HIS A 51 -3.27 8.60 -2.56
CA HIS A 51 -2.00 8.23 -3.18
C HIS A 51 -1.12 7.48 -2.19
N VAL A 52 -0.27 6.60 -2.71
CA VAL A 52 0.71 5.85 -1.92
C VAL A 52 2.10 6.07 -2.50
N TYR A 53 3.08 6.25 -1.63
CA TYR A 53 4.50 6.28 -1.96
C TYR A 53 5.17 5.03 -1.41
N THR A 54 6.08 4.44 -2.18
CA THR A 54 6.85 3.25 -1.77
C THR A 54 8.34 3.47 -2.02
N GLY A 55 9.19 3.11 -1.05
CA GLY A 55 10.65 3.05 -1.20
C GLY A 55 11.10 1.61 -1.43
N GLY A 56 11.77 1.35 -2.56
CA GLY A 56 12.29 0.04 -2.95
C GLY A 56 13.74 -0.21 -2.54
N ALA A 57 14.16 -1.47 -2.51
CA ALA A 57 15.56 -1.88 -2.32
C ALA A 57 16.49 -1.43 -3.45
N ASP A 58 15.93 -1.10 -4.62
CA ASP A 58 16.61 -0.53 -5.77
C ASP A 58 16.95 0.97 -5.61
N GLY A 59 16.64 1.56 -4.44
CA GLY A 59 16.82 2.99 -4.18
C GLY A 59 15.76 3.86 -4.86
N SER A 60 14.77 3.27 -5.53
CA SER A 60 13.70 4.02 -6.19
C SER A 60 12.60 4.42 -5.20
N VAL A 61 12.02 5.60 -5.42
CA VAL A 61 10.75 6.01 -4.80
C VAL A 61 9.70 6.02 -5.89
N ARG A 62 8.59 5.30 -5.66
CA ARG A 62 7.48 5.19 -6.62
C ARG A 62 6.23 5.80 -6.02
N GLN A 63 5.50 6.57 -6.81
CA GLN A 63 4.22 7.16 -6.46
C GLN A 63 3.11 6.44 -7.23
N PHE A 64 2.06 6.03 -6.52
CA PHE A 64 0.85 5.44 -7.08
C PHE A 64 -0.31 6.42 -6.84
N VAL A 65 -0.82 7.01 -7.93
CA VAL A 65 -1.91 7.99 -7.90
C VAL A 65 -3.26 7.37 -8.21
N ALA A 66 -4.33 8.13 -7.90
CA ALA A 66 -5.74 7.73 -7.96
C ALA A 66 -6.02 6.65 -9.00
N TRP A 67 -6.38 5.49 -8.48
CA TRP A 67 -6.59 4.24 -9.20
C TRP A 67 -7.85 4.39 -10.08
N ARG A 68 -7.66 4.66 -11.38
CA ARG A 68 -8.70 4.46 -12.40
C ARG A 68 -8.68 3.02 -12.88
#